data_AF-A0A150IP16-F1
#
_entry.id   AF-A0A150IP16-F1
#
_cell.length_a   1.000
_cell.length_b   1.000
_cell.length_c   1.000
_cell.angle_alpha   90.00
_cell.angle_beta   90.00
_cell.angle_gamma   90.00
#
_symmetry.space_group_name_H-M   'P 1'
#
loop_
_entity.id
_entity.type
_entity.pdbx_description
1 polymer ?
#
loop_
_entity_poly.entity_id
_entity_poly.type
_entity_poly.pdbx_seq_one_letter_code
_entity_poly.pdbx_strand_id
1 'polypeptide(L)'
;MRVNNNAGSTIAYEPNSYGEWQEQPGFKDPPLALKGPADNWNFREDDDDYYTQPGKLFRLMTLEQQKALFENTARAMGDAPKFVKIRHIGNCLKADPAYGKGVADALGISLDEVK
;
A
#
# COMPACT_ATOMS: atom_id res chain seq x y z
N MET A 1 -13.69 -5.55 30.86
CA MET A 1 -14.57 -6.42 31.68
C MET A 1 -14.39 -7.87 31.22
N ARG A 2 -13.86 -8.76 32.06
CA ARG A 2 -13.70 -10.19 31.73
C ARG A 2 -14.99 -10.94 32.08
N VAL A 3 -15.64 -11.59 31.11
CA VAL A 3 -17.01 -12.15 31.25
C VAL A 3 -17.13 -13.66 30.93
N ASN A 4 -16.01 -14.37 30.76
CA ASN A 4 -15.98 -15.77 30.29
C ASN A 4 -15.39 -16.76 31.31
N ASN A 5 -15.65 -16.55 32.61
CA ASN A 5 -15.11 -17.36 33.72
C ASN A 5 -13.57 -17.35 33.89
N ASN A 6 -12.81 -16.73 32.99
CA ASN A 6 -11.37 -16.48 33.12
C ASN A 6 -10.52 -17.72 33.45
N ALA A 7 -10.89 -18.91 32.92
CA ALA A 7 -10.27 -20.18 33.26
C ALA A 7 -10.31 -20.55 34.77
N GLY A 8 -11.23 -19.95 35.54
CA GLY A 8 -11.45 -20.27 36.95
C GLY A 8 -10.19 -20.12 37.80
N SER A 9 -9.88 -21.16 38.57
CA SER A 9 -8.67 -21.29 39.38
C SER A 9 -7.59 -22.16 38.71
N THR A 10 -7.70 -22.44 37.40
CA THR A 10 -6.68 -23.20 36.67
C THR A 10 -5.33 -22.50 36.84
N ILE A 11 -4.27 -23.29 37.03
CA ILE A 11 -2.90 -22.79 37.22
C ILE A 11 -2.54 -21.91 36.03
N ALA A 12 -2.12 -20.67 36.27
CA ALA A 12 -1.97 -19.65 35.22
C ALA A 12 -0.52 -19.54 34.65
N TYR A 13 0.33 -20.55 34.90
CA TYR A 13 1.71 -20.55 34.44
C TYR A 13 2.11 -21.89 33.81
N GLU A 14 3.09 -21.84 32.93
CA GLU A 14 3.79 -22.98 32.30
C GLU A 14 5.29 -22.62 32.29
N PRO A 15 6.21 -23.58 32.52
CA PRO A 15 5.98 -25.01 32.82
C PRO A 15 5.39 -25.22 34.21
N ASN A 16 4.45 -26.18 34.34
CA ASN A 16 3.85 -26.58 35.61
C ASN A 16 3.80 -28.11 35.74
N SER A 17 3.79 -28.60 36.98
CA SER A 17 3.80 -30.05 37.30
C SER A 17 2.47 -30.76 37.04
N TYR A 18 1.46 -30.07 36.50
CA TYR A 18 0.08 -30.56 36.36
C TYR A 18 -0.37 -30.72 34.92
N GLY A 19 0.50 -30.40 33.94
CA GLY A 19 0.20 -30.61 32.52
C GLY A 19 -0.78 -29.60 31.93
N GLU A 20 -1.05 -28.47 32.58
CA GLU A 20 -1.88 -27.41 32.00
C GLU A 20 -1.10 -26.62 30.95
N TRP A 21 -1.79 -26.16 29.90
CA TRP A 21 -1.26 -25.29 28.83
C TRP A 21 -0.09 -25.84 27.98
N GLN A 22 -0.07 -27.15 27.74
CA GLN A 22 0.99 -27.80 26.94
C GLN A 22 1.08 -27.27 25.50
N GLU A 23 2.31 -27.08 25.03
CA GLU A 23 2.59 -26.74 23.63
C GLU A 23 2.20 -27.88 22.67
N GLN A 24 1.97 -27.53 21.40
CA GLN A 24 1.64 -28.48 20.33
C GLN A 24 2.70 -28.42 19.22
N PRO A 25 3.88 -29.03 19.40
CA PRO A 25 5.02 -28.89 18.49
C PRO A 25 4.76 -29.45 17.08
N GLY A 26 3.71 -30.26 16.90
CA GLY A 26 3.27 -30.75 15.59
C GLY A 26 2.81 -29.64 14.62
N PHE A 27 2.56 -28.42 15.12
CA PHE A 27 2.20 -27.24 14.33
C PHE A 27 3.33 -26.23 14.20
N LYS A 28 4.58 -26.64 14.42
CA LYS A 28 5.75 -25.77 14.31
C LYS A 28 5.94 -25.25 12.88
N ASP A 29 6.11 -23.94 12.73
CA ASP A 29 6.45 -23.31 11.45
C ASP A 29 7.81 -23.77 10.91
N PRO A 30 7.97 -23.86 9.57
CA PRO A 30 9.27 -24.13 8.98
C PRO A 30 10.25 -22.97 9.21
N PRO A 31 11.58 -23.23 9.29
CA PRO A 31 12.57 -22.17 9.39
C PRO A 31 12.53 -21.23 8.17
N LEU A 32 12.55 -19.91 8.41
CA LEU A 32 12.71 -18.90 7.36
C LEU A 32 14.19 -18.52 7.22
N ALA A 33 14.73 -18.68 6.01
CA ALA A 33 16.11 -18.29 5.74
C ALA A 33 16.26 -16.75 5.77
N LEU A 34 17.30 -16.27 6.45
CA LEU A 34 17.62 -14.84 6.55
C LEU A 34 18.93 -14.53 5.82
N LYS A 35 19.01 -13.34 5.21
CA LYS A 35 20.20 -12.86 4.50
C LYS A 35 20.40 -11.37 4.80
N GLY A 36 21.64 -10.99 5.10
CA GLY A 36 22.04 -9.61 5.39
C GLY A 36 21.95 -9.25 6.89
N PRO A 37 22.62 -8.16 7.31
CA PRO A 37 22.50 -7.65 8.69
C PRO A 37 21.11 -7.09 8.97
N ALA A 38 20.77 -7.02 10.25
CA ALA A 38 19.66 -6.20 10.72
C ALA A 38 20.04 -4.72 10.61
N ASP A 39 19.30 -3.97 9.79
CA ASP A 39 19.53 -2.54 9.55
C ASP A 39 18.23 -1.88 9.07
N ASN A 40 18.21 -0.55 9.00
CA ASN A 40 17.13 0.24 8.41
C ASN A 40 17.31 0.33 6.88
N TRP A 41 17.04 -0.77 6.18
CA TRP A 41 17.19 -0.87 4.73
C TRP A 41 16.30 0.14 3.97
N ASN A 42 16.89 0.88 3.04
CA ASN A 42 16.17 1.79 2.16
C ASN A 42 15.44 1.00 1.06
N PHE A 43 14.12 0.84 1.20
CA PHE A 43 13.32 0.09 0.23
C PHE A 43 13.42 0.64 -1.21
N ARG A 44 13.70 1.94 -1.39
CA ARG A 44 13.82 2.54 -2.73
C ARG A 44 15.04 2.07 -3.51
N GLU A 45 16.02 1.46 -2.83
CA GLU A 45 17.17 0.82 -3.48
C GLU A 45 16.90 -0.65 -3.81
N ASP A 46 15.97 -1.29 -3.11
CA ASP A 46 15.56 -2.69 -3.32
C ASP A 46 14.52 -2.79 -4.46
N ASP A 47 13.55 -1.88 -4.49
CA ASP A 47 12.53 -1.77 -5.55
C ASP A 47 12.07 -0.32 -5.74
N ASP A 48 12.17 0.15 -6.99
CA ASP A 48 11.68 1.46 -7.45
C ASP A 48 10.68 1.40 -8.62
N ASP A 49 10.11 0.23 -8.92
CA ASP A 49 9.12 0.05 -9.98
C ASP A 49 7.71 0.47 -9.52
N TYR A 50 7.55 1.75 -9.22
CA TYR A 50 6.29 2.31 -8.71
C TYR A 50 5.19 2.43 -9.77
N TYR A 51 5.55 2.40 -11.05
CA TYR A 51 4.71 2.94 -12.12
C TYR A 51 4.26 1.89 -13.15
N THR A 52 4.94 0.74 -13.24
CA THR A 52 4.56 -0.32 -14.18
C THR A 52 3.17 -0.89 -13.91
N GLN A 53 2.86 -1.23 -12.65
CA GLN A 53 1.57 -1.83 -12.32
C GLN A 53 0.40 -0.85 -12.52
N PRO A 54 0.46 0.41 -12.03
CA PRO A 54 -0.58 1.40 -12.31
C PRO A 54 -0.77 1.67 -13.81
N GLY A 55 0.32 1.76 -14.57
CA GLY A 55 0.27 1.94 -16.03
C GLY A 55 -0.37 0.76 -16.75
N LYS A 56 -0.13 -0.48 -16.29
CA LYS A 56 -0.83 -1.67 -16.80
C LYS A 56 -2.33 -1.61 -16.50
N LEU A 57 -2.71 -1.27 -15.27
CA LEU A 57 -4.12 -1.16 -14.88
C LEU A 57 -4.85 -0.09 -15.71
N PHE A 58 -4.24 1.09 -15.89
CA PHE A 58 -4.81 2.18 -16.68
C PHE A 58 -5.10 1.76 -18.14
N ARG A 59 -4.18 1.01 -18.76
CA ARG A 59 -4.33 0.52 -20.14
C ARG A 59 -5.42 -0.54 -20.30
N LEU A 60 -5.87 -1.17 -19.22
CA LEU A 60 -7.01 -2.10 -19.23
C LEU A 60 -8.37 -1.38 -19.14
N MET A 61 -8.38 -0.10 -18.77
CA MET A 61 -9.62 0.65 -18.61
C MET A 61 -10.24 1.01 -19.96
N THR A 62 -11.57 1.00 -20.02
CA THR A 62 -12.31 1.61 -21.13
C THR A 62 -12.14 3.13 -21.13
N LEU A 63 -12.43 3.78 -22.26
CA LEU A 63 -12.38 5.26 -22.34
C LEU A 63 -13.30 5.94 -21.31
N GLU A 64 -14.46 5.35 -21.00
CA GLU A 64 -15.38 5.85 -19.98
C GLU A 64 -14.77 5.74 -18.58
N GLN A 65 -14.13 4.61 -18.26
CA GLN A 65 -13.44 4.41 -16.98
C GLN A 65 -12.24 5.35 -16.84
N GLN A 66 -11.47 5.57 -17.92
CA GLN A 66 -10.36 6.52 -17.92
C GLN A 66 -10.87 7.95 -17.67
N LYS A 67 -11.95 8.36 -18.35
CA LYS A 67 -12.59 9.66 -18.11
C LYS A 67 -13.05 9.79 -16.66
N ALA A 68 -13.74 8.78 -16.12
CA ALA A 68 -14.17 8.75 -14.73
C ALA A 68 -12.98 8.88 -13.77
N LEU A 69 -11.87 8.18 -14.04
CA LEU A 69 -10.64 8.27 -13.25
C LEU A 69 -10.09 9.70 -13.23
N PHE A 70 -9.98 10.36 -14.39
CA PHE A 70 -9.46 11.73 -14.47
C PHE A 70 -10.33 12.72 -13.69
N GLU A 71 -11.64 12.68 -13.91
CA GLU A 71 -12.59 13.61 -13.29
C GLU A 71 -12.74 13.37 -11.78
N ASN A 72 -12.76 12.11 -11.35
CA ASN A 72 -12.78 11.76 -9.93
C ASN A 72 -11.52 12.28 -9.23
N THR A 73 -10.36 12.07 -9.85
CA THR A 73 -9.07 12.56 -9.33
C THR A 73 -9.09 14.08 -9.22
N ALA A 74 -9.48 14.79 -10.27
CA ALA A 74 -9.52 16.26 -10.28
C ALA A 74 -10.45 16.83 -9.20
N ARG A 75 -11.66 16.27 -9.04
CA ARG A 75 -12.59 16.65 -7.96
C ARG A 75 -12.00 16.40 -6.57
N ALA A 76 -11.38 15.24 -6.36
CA ALA A 76 -10.80 14.85 -5.08
C ALA A 76 -9.60 15.72 -4.67
N MET A 77 -8.83 16.24 -5.64
CA MET A 77 -7.74 17.17 -5.35
C MET A 77 -8.22 18.54 -4.88
N GLY A 78 -9.48 18.90 -5.10
CA GLY A 78 -10.12 20.10 -4.53
C GLY A 78 -9.27 21.37 -4.65
N ASP A 79 -9.08 22.06 -3.52
CA ASP A 79 -8.29 23.27 -3.37
C ASP A 79 -6.81 23.01 -3.02
N ALA A 80 -6.33 21.77 -3.18
CA ALA A 80 -4.93 21.43 -2.88
C ALA A 80 -3.95 22.37 -3.60
N PRO A 81 -2.83 22.74 -2.96
CA PRO A 81 -1.85 23.63 -3.56
C PRO A 81 -1.37 23.15 -4.92
N LYS A 82 -1.15 24.08 -5.86
CA LYS A 82 -0.82 23.76 -7.25
C LYS A 82 0.39 22.82 -7.39
N PHE A 83 1.42 22.98 -6.56
CA PHE A 83 2.60 22.11 -6.58
C PHE A 83 2.27 20.64 -6.20
N VAL A 84 1.24 20.41 -5.39
CA VAL A 84 0.76 19.05 -5.06
C VAL A 84 0.06 18.43 -6.27
N LYS A 85 -0.77 19.22 -6.96
CA LYS A 85 -1.44 18.82 -8.21
C LYS A 85 -0.43 18.48 -9.30
N ILE A 86 0.56 19.35 -9.52
CA ILE A 86 1.68 19.11 -10.45
C ILE A 86 2.43 17.83 -10.09
N ARG A 87 2.76 17.61 -8.82
CA ARG A 87 3.44 16.38 -8.36
C ARG A 87 2.63 15.12 -8.70
N HIS A 88 1.31 15.16 -8.50
CA HIS A 88 0.46 14.02 -8.83
C HIS A 88 0.43 13.75 -10.34
N ILE A 89 0.26 14.80 -11.15
CA ILE A 89 0.31 14.69 -12.62
C ILE A 89 1.65 14.10 -13.06
N GLY A 90 2.78 14.57 -12.51
CA GLY A 90 4.11 14.04 -12.80
C GLY A 90 4.24 12.54 -12.50
N ASN A 91 3.64 12.06 -11.42
CA ASN A 91 3.60 10.64 -11.11
C ASN A 91 2.69 9.85 -12.07
N CYS A 92 1.54 10.42 -12.46
CA CYS A 92 0.65 9.81 -13.45
C CYS A 92 1.32 9.70 -14.83
N LEU A 93 2.11 10.69 -15.24
CA LEU A 93 2.89 10.65 -16.49
C LEU A 93 3.92 9.52 -16.50
N LYS A 94 4.55 9.23 -15.35
CA LYS A 94 5.48 8.10 -15.20
C LYS A 94 4.76 6.75 -15.32
N ALA A 95 3.50 6.67 -14.92
CA ALA A 95 2.67 5.47 -15.08
C ALA A 95 2.21 5.27 -16.52
N ASP A 96 1.66 6.32 -17.15
CA ASP A 96 1.30 6.34 -18.57
C ASP A 96 1.14 7.81 -19.04
N PRO A 97 1.71 8.20 -20.20
CA PRO A 97 1.57 9.57 -20.72
C PRO A 97 0.11 10.03 -20.89
N ALA A 98 -0.79 9.14 -21.33
CA ALA A 98 -2.20 9.46 -21.51
C ALA A 98 -2.93 9.61 -20.15
N TYR A 99 -2.50 8.87 -19.12
CA TYR A 99 -3.02 9.04 -17.78
C TYR A 99 -2.65 10.42 -17.22
N GLY A 100 -1.36 10.76 -17.26
CA GLY A 100 -0.91 12.07 -16.79
C GLY A 100 -1.57 13.23 -17.55
N LYS A 101 -1.68 13.12 -18.88
CA LYS A 101 -2.40 14.11 -19.70
C LYS A 101 -3.86 14.24 -19.29
N GLY A 102 -4.58 13.13 -19.12
CA GLY A 102 -5.99 13.14 -18.76
C GLY A 102 -6.26 13.82 -17.40
N VAL A 103 -5.40 13.56 -16.41
CA VAL A 103 -5.48 14.21 -15.10
C VAL A 103 -5.13 15.71 -15.19
N ALA A 104 -4.13 16.08 -15.98
CA ALA A 104 -3.75 17.48 -16.20
C ALA A 104 -4.88 18.28 -16.84
N ASP A 105 -5.50 17.73 -17.90
CA ASP A 105 -6.62 18.34 -18.60
C ASP A 105 -7.82 18.52 -17.64
N ALA A 106 -8.14 17.51 -16.83
CA ALA A 106 -9.25 17.57 -15.86
C ALA A 106 -9.01 18.58 -14.73
N LEU A 107 -7.75 18.88 -14.40
CA LEU A 107 -7.36 19.89 -13.42
C LEU A 107 -7.17 21.30 -14.04
N GLY A 108 -7.22 21.42 -15.37
CA GLY A 108 -6.94 22.67 -16.07
C GLY A 108 -5.49 23.13 -15.92
N ILE A 109 -4.53 22.20 -15.82
CA ILE A 109 -3.09 22.48 -15.68
C ILE A 109 -2.39 22.10 -16.98
N SER A 110 -1.57 22.99 -17.53
CA SER A 110 -0.81 22.68 -18.74
C SER A 110 0.32 21.70 -18.41
N LEU A 111 0.57 20.74 -19.30
CA LEU A 111 1.71 19.82 -19.17
C LEU A 111 3.06 20.53 -19.20
N ASP A 112 3.15 21.74 -19.76
CA ASP A 112 4.37 22.55 -19.71
C ASP A 112 4.74 22.98 -18.28
N GLU A 113 3.76 23.00 -17.37
CA GLU A 113 3.94 23.36 -15.96
C GLU A 113 4.37 22.16 -15.10
N VAL A 114 4.38 20.96 -15.67
CA VAL A 114 4.73 19.70 -15.00
C VAL A 114 6.19 19.31 -15.25
N LYS A 115 6.90 20.09 -16.06
CA LYS A 115 8.34 19.94 -16.34
C LYS A 115 9.19 20.05 -15.07
#